data_AF-A0A1I7I7G3-F1
#
_entry.id   AF-A0A1I7I7G3-F1
#
_cell.length_a   1.000
_cell.length_b   1.000
_cell.length_c   1.000
_cell.angle_alpha   90.00
_cell.angle_beta   90.00
_cell.angle_gamma   90.00
#
_symmetry.space_group_name_H-M   'P 1'
#
loop_
_entity.id
_entity.type
_entity.pdbx_description
1 polymer ?
#
loop_
_entity_poly.entity_id
_entity_poly.type
_entity_poly.pdbx_seq_one_letter_code
_entity_poly.pdbx_strand_id
1 'polypeptide(L)' 'MDIEGAELNALKGAEDTILRCRPKLAISLYHSIDDFKTIPRYLNSPGLSYKYYLDHHTIYENETVLFAIPQYE' A
#
# COMPACT_ATOMS: atom_id res chain seq x y z
N MET A 1 2.90 7.06 1.62
CA MET A 1 1.57 7.65 1.67
C MET A 1 1.05 7.37 3.05
N ASP A 2 0.78 8.47 3.74
CA ASP A 2 0.41 8.56 5.13
C ASP A 2 -0.60 9.70 5.20
N ILE A 3 -1.87 9.32 5.36
CA ILE A 3 -3.02 10.23 5.26
C ILE A 3 -4.10 9.90 6.30
N GLU A 4 -3.67 9.45 7.48
CA GLU A 4 -4.50 9.33 8.68
C GLU A 4 -5.78 8.50 8.47
N GLY A 5 -5.65 7.31 7.85
CA GLY A 5 -6.74 6.34 7.67
C GLY A 5 -7.50 6.44 6.35
N ALA A 6 -7.11 7.37 5.46
CA ALA A 6 -7.70 7.51 4.13
C ALA A 6 -6.96 6.69 3.04
N GLU A 7 -5.97 5.87 3.39
CA GLU A 7 -5.03 5.21 2.47
C GLU A 7 -5.74 4.38 1.41
N LEU A 8 -6.67 3.51 1.81
CA LEU A 8 -7.42 2.66 0.87
C LEU A 8 -8.26 3.50 -0.10
N ASN A 9 -8.87 4.60 0.36
CA ASN A 9 -9.66 5.47 -0.50
C ASN A 9 -8.79 6.24 -1.50
N ALA A 10 -7.61 6.70 -1.07
CA ALA A 10 -6.65 7.34 -1.97
C ALA A 10 -6.10 6.35 -3.01
N LEU A 11 -5.83 5.11 -2.62
CA LEU A 11 -5.42 4.05 -3.56
C LEU A 11 -6.50 3.80 -4.63
N LYS A 12 -7.76 3.68 -4.22
CA LYS A 12 -8.90 3.54 -5.15
C LYS A 12 -9.06 4.75 -6.06
N GLY A 13 -8.94 5.96 -5.53
CA GLY A 13 -9.00 7.19 -6.32
C GLY A 13 -7.85 7.32 -7.32
N ALA A 14 -6.72 6.65 -7.05
CA ALA A 14 -5.53 6.64 -7.91
C ALA A 14 -5.45 5.41 -8.83
N GLU A 15 -6.47 4.56 -8.89
CA GLU A 15 -6.45 3.25 -9.58
C GLU A 15 -5.90 3.34 -11.01
N ASP A 16 -6.46 4.23 -11.85
CA ASP A 16 -6.01 4.42 -13.23
C ASP A 16 -4.54 4.81 -13.34
N THR A 17 -4.05 5.61 -12.40
CA THR A 17 -2.64 6.02 -12.35
C THR A 17 -1.74 4.87 -11.92
N ILE A 18 -2.16 4.09 -10.93
CA ILE A 18 -1.40 2.94 -10.45
C ILE A 18 -1.33 1.86 -11.55
N LEU A 19 -2.44 1.58 -12.24
CA LEU A 19 -2.49 0.62 -13.35
C LEU A 19 -1.60 1.05 -14.53
N ARG A 20 -1.68 2.33 -14.92
CA ARG A 20 -0.92 2.87 -16.06
C ARG A 20 0.56 3.02 -15.76
N CYS A 21 0.91 3.58 -14.60
CA CYS A 21 2.26 4.00 -14.30
C CYS A 21 3.05 2.95 -13.49
N ARG A 22 2.37 2.01 -12.83
CA ARG A 22 2.94 0.98 -11.95
C ARG A 22 4.03 1.55 -11.01
N PRO A 23 3.73 2.56 -10.19
CA PRO A 23 4.73 3.23 -9.36
C PRO A 23 5.20 2.33 -8.22
N LYS A 24 6.41 2.56 -7.70
CA LYS A 24 6.78 2.03 -6.37
C LYS A 24 5.89 2.69 -5.32
N LEU A 25 5.36 1.89 -4.40
CA LEU A 25 4.48 2.37 -3.33
C LEU A 25 5.14 2.13 -1.96
N ALA A 26 4.91 3.07 -1.05
CA ALA A 26 5.18 2.93 0.38
C ALA A 26 3.93 3.47 1.10
N ILE A 27 3.21 2.62 1.83
CA ILE A 27 1.89 2.91 2.38
C ILE A 27 1.90 2.61 3.89
N SER A 28 1.55 3.59 4.73
CA SER A 28 1.34 3.38 6.16
C SER A 28 0.15 2.45 6.39
N LEU A 29 0.31 1.46 7.27
CA LEU A 29 -0.77 0.54 7.64
C LEU A 29 -1.29 0.78 9.07
N TYR A 30 -0.62 1.62 9.85
CA TYR A 30 -0.84 1.71 11.30
C TYR A 30 -2.06 2.56 11.71
N HIS A 31 -2.71 3.28 10.79
CA HIS A 31 -3.89 4.09 11.12
C HIS A 31 -5.15 3.26 11.38
N SER A 32 -5.22 2.03 10.86
CA SER A 32 -6.30 1.09 11.15
C SER A 32 -5.79 -0.35 11.09
N ILE A 33 -6.23 -1.17 12.06
CA ILE A 33 -5.93 -2.60 12.05
C ILE A 33 -6.46 -3.31 10.77
N ASP A 34 -7.49 -2.74 10.14
CA ASP A 34 -8.06 -3.27 8.91
C ASP A 34 -7.15 -3.02 7.69
N ASP A 35 -6.34 -1.95 7.70
CA ASP A 35 -5.44 -1.59 6.59
C ASP A 35 -4.38 -2.66 6.34
N PHE A 36 -3.96 -3.37 7.39
CA PHE A 36 -3.09 -4.55 7.28
C PHE A 36 -3.66 -5.66 6.40
N LYS A 37 -4.98 -5.70 6.20
CA LYS A 37 -5.65 -6.72 5.39
C LYS A 37 -6.19 -6.14 4.08
N THR A 38 -6.81 -4.96 4.14
CA THR A 38 -7.53 -4.39 3.00
C THR A 38 -6.59 -3.82 1.95
N ILE A 39 -5.52 -3.13 2.34
CA ILE A 39 -4.56 -2.51 1.42
C ILE A 39 -3.76 -3.55 0.63
N PRO A 40 -3.11 -4.56 1.26
CA PRO A 40 -2.44 -5.61 0.50
C PRO A 40 -3.39 -6.36 -0.43
N ARG A 41 -4.63 -6.63 0.01
CA ARG A 41 -5.63 -7.32 -0.81
C ARG A 41 -6.04 -6.50 -2.04
N TYR A 42 -6.22 -5.19 -1.88
CA TYR A 42 -6.53 -4.30 -2.99
C TYR A 42 -5.39 -4.24 -4.01
N LEU A 43 -4.15 -4.06 -3.53
CA LEU A 43 -2.98 -3.99 -4.40
C LEU A 43 -2.67 -5.34 -5.08
N ASN A 44 -3.02 -6.47 -4.48
CA ASN A 44 -2.85 -7.80 -5.07
C ASN A 44 -3.96 -8.20 -6.06
N SER A 45 -4.76 -7.23 -6.53
CA SER A 45 -5.79 -7.47 -7.54
C SER A 45 -5.19 -7.73 -8.93
N PRO A 46 -5.89 -8.47 -9.80
CA PRO A 46 -5.43 -8.70 -11.18
C PRO A 46 -5.14 -7.38 -11.90
N GLY A 47 -3.95 -7.26 -12.48
CA GLY A 47 -3.48 -6.04 -13.17
C GLY A 47 -2.52 -5.17 -12.36
N LEU A 48 -2.36 -5.42 -11.06
CA LEU A 48 -1.47 -4.71 -10.14
C LEU A 48 -0.38 -5.65 -9.59
N SER A 49 0.46 -6.21 -10.47
CA SER A 49 1.53 -7.12 -10.04
C SER A 49 2.65 -6.38 -9.30
N TYR A 50 2.79 -6.65 -8.00
CA TYR A 50 3.81 -6.08 -7.12
C TYR A 50 4.49 -7.16 -6.29
N LYS A 51 5.78 -6.94 -5.98
CA LYS A 51 6.48 -7.61 -4.90
C LYS A 51 6.37 -6.78 -3.64
N TYR A 52 5.89 -7.39 -2.56
CA TYR A 52 5.61 -6.71 -1.29
C TYR A 52 6.72 -6.92 -0.26
N TYR A 53 6.96 -5.89 0.54
CA TYR A 53 7.82 -5.92 1.72
C TYR A 53 7.13 -5.15 2.84
N LEU A 54 7.33 -5.56 4.09
CA LEU A 54 6.78 -4.90 5.27
C LEU A 54 7.93 -4.55 6.19
N ASP A 55 7.97 -3.32 6.69
CA ASP A 55 8.94 -2.89 7.69
C ASP A 55 8.26 -2.05 8.78
N HIS A 56 8.93 -1.94 9.93
CA HIS A 56 8.46 -1.22 11.10
C HIS A 56 9.60 -0.41 11.69
N HIS A 57 9.42 0.91 11.80
CA HIS A 57 10.53 1.83 12.04
C HIS A 57 10.63 2.37 13.48
N THR A 58 9.76 1.95 14.40
CA THR A 58 9.81 2.41 15.80
C THR A 58 9.63 1.26 16.79
N ILE A 59 9.47 1.58 18.08
CA ILE A 59 9.07 0.62 19.13
C ILE A 59 7.59 0.77 19.52
N TYR A 60 6.89 1.73 18.92
CA TYR A 60 5.49 2.07 19.18
C TYR A 60 4.61 1.47 18.09
N GLU A 61 3.30 1.63 18.19
CA GLU A 61 2.33 1.05 17.25
C GLU A 61 2.32 1.70 15.85
N ASN A 62 2.91 2.88 15.70
CA ASN A 62 2.98 3.63 14.44
C ASN A 62 4.18 3.22 13.56
N GLU A 63 4.29 3.83 12.37
CA GLU A 63 5.43 3.65 11.45
C GLU A 63 5.61 2.23 10.90
N THR A 64 4.52 1.46 10.82
CA THR A 64 4.48 0.22 10.03
C THR A 64 4.11 0.51 8.58
N VAL A 65 5.01 0.20 7.64
CA VAL A 65 4.89 0.60 6.23
C VAL A 65 4.94 -0.62 5.31
N LEU A 66 3.96 -0.73 4.41
CA LEU A 66 3.94 -1.65 3.28
C LEU A 66 4.65 -1.02 2.09
N PHE A 67 5.71 -1.66 1.63
CA PHE A 67 6.35 -1.34 0.36
C PHE A 67 5.85 -2.28 -0.74
N ALA A 68 5.50 -1.72 -1.89
CA ALA A 68 5.12 -2.48 -3.08
C ALA A 68 6.01 -2.05 -4.26
N ILE A 69 6.79 -2.99 -4.80
CA ILE A 69 7.69 -2.77 -5.93
C ILE A 69 7.10 -3.44 -7.17
N PRO A 70 6.83 -2.69 -8.26
CA PRO A 70 6.19 -3.26 -9.45
C PRO A 70 7.07 -4.38 -10.02
N GLN A 71 6.44 -5.48 -10.43
CA GLN A 71 7.12 -6.50 -11.21
C GLN A 71 6.91 -6.20 -12.69
N TYR A 72 8.03 -6.11 -13.42
CA TYR A 72 8.03 -6.03 -14.88
C TYR A 72 8.27 -7.45 -15.40
N GLU A 73 7.42 -7.90 -16.34
CA GLU A 73 7.69 -9.09 -17.15
C GLU A 73 8.78 -8.80 -18.19
#